data_AF-A0A962VKA8-F1
#
_entry.id   AF-A0A962VKA8-F1
#
_cell.length_a   1.000
_cell.length_b   1.000
_cell.length_c   1.000
_cell.angle_alpha   90.00
_cell.angle_beta   90.00
_cell.angle_gamma   90.00
#
_symmetry.space_group_name_H-M   'P 1'
#
loop_
_entity.id
_entity.type
_entity.pdbx_description
1 polymer ?
#
loop_
_entity_poly.entity_id
_entity_poly.type
_entity_poly.pdbx_seq_one_letter_code
_entity_poly.pdbx_strand_id
1 'polypeptide(L)'
;MNDNELVRMADILLPLPLADNRGASAWLVVFVLLAAWLVGWWVRRWRHPLQRLARDLDAGRLPPREVAHRLAAWVGDEASLRRELDCLRFQRQAPPPTSVAELIRRITHVQ
;
A
#
# COMPACT_ATOMS: atom_id res chain seq x y z
N MET A 1 -45.61 0.58 -49.22
CA MET A 1 -44.79 0.82 -48.02
C MET A 1 -44.88 2.31 -47.75
N ASN A 2 -45.44 2.71 -46.60
CA ASN A 2 -45.95 4.06 -46.40
C ASN A 2 -44.86 4.95 -45.78
N ASP A 3 -44.62 6.13 -46.35
CA ASP A 3 -43.52 7.03 -45.94
C ASP A 3 -43.60 7.43 -44.46
N ASN A 4 -44.81 7.41 -43.89
CA ASN A 4 -45.04 7.64 -42.46
C ASN A 4 -44.42 6.57 -41.55
N GLU A 5 -44.25 5.32 -42.00
CA GLU A 5 -43.57 4.30 -41.21
C GLU A 5 -42.05 4.48 -41.21
N LEU A 6 -41.48 4.96 -42.32
CA LEU A 6 -40.06 5.29 -42.42
C LEU A 6 -39.68 6.47 -41.53
N VAL A 7 -40.53 7.52 -41.48
CA VAL A 7 -40.32 8.66 -40.57
C VAL A 7 -40.43 8.22 -39.11
N ARG A 8 -41.38 7.34 -38.78
CA ARG A 8 -41.57 6.83 -37.41
C ARG A 8 -40.44 5.88 -36.98
N MET A 9 -39.89 5.09 -37.90
CA MET A 9 -38.70 4.27 -37.64
C MET A 9 -37.43 5.10 -37.50
N ALA A 10 -37.30 6.20 -38.26
CA ALA A 10 -36.19 7.13 -38.12
C ALA A 10 -36.22 7.89 -36.79
N ASP A 11 -37.41 8.20 -36.27
CA ASP A 11 -37.59 8.84 -34.96
C ASP A 11 -37.25 7.89 -33.78
N ILE A 12 -37.39 6.57 -33.98
CA ILE A 12 -36.96 5.54 -33.01
C ILE A 12 -35.43 5.35 -33.03
N LEU A 13 -34.78 5.75 -34.12
CA LEU A 13 -33.33 5.78 -34.29
C LEU A 13 -32.70 7.13 -33.95
N LEU A 14 -33.42 8.01 -33.22
CA LEU A 14 -32.77 9.14 -32.56
C LEU A 14 -31.58 8.58 -31.77
N PRO A 15 -30.34 9.04 -32.04
CA PRO A 15 -29.20 8.57 -31.28
C PRO A 15 -29.48 8.92 -29.83
N LEU A 16 -29.55 7.91 -28.95
CA LEU A 16 -29.50 8.12 -27.52
C LEU A 16 -28.42 9.17 -27.29
N PRO A 17 -28.68 10.28 -26.57
CA PRO A 17 -27.61 11.19 -26.22
C PRO A 17 -26.58 10.33 -25.51
N LEU A 18 -25.45 10.07 -26.17
CA LEU A 18 -24.29 9.49 -25.51
C LEU A 18 -23.99 10.48 -24.42
N ALA A 19 -24.45 10.18 -23.21
CA ALA A 19 -24.24 11.02 -22.04
C ALA A 19 -22.76 11.41 -22.07
N ASP A 20 -22.50 12.72 -22.12
CA ASP A 20 -21.17 13.27 -22.27
C ASP A 20 -20.37 12.95 -21.00
N ASN A 21 -19.85 11.73 -20.96
CA ASN A 21 -19.21 11.13 -19.80
C ASN A 21 -17.77 11.62 -19.63
N ARG A 22 -17.34 12.60 -20.43
CA ARG A 22 -16.01 13.23 -20.34
C ARG A 22 -15.76 13.83 -18.96
N GLY A 23 -16.79 14.40 -18.33
CA GLY A 23 -16.72 14.89 -16.97
C GLY A 23 -16.51 13.76 -15.96
N ALA A 24 -17.33 12.71 -16.03
CA ALA A 24 -17.26 11.58 -15.10
C ALA A 24 -15.95 10.79 -15.20
N SER A 25 -15.43 10.57 -16.42
CA SER A 25 -14.16 9.89 -16.63
C SER A 25 -12.97 10.72 -16.16
N ALA A 26 -13.00 12.05 -16.33
CA ALA A 26 -11.97 12.94 -15.80
C ALA A 26 -11.90 12.87 -14.27
N TRP A 27 -13.04 12.86 -13.57
CA TRP A 27 -13.09 12.71 -12.12
C TRP A 27 -12.56 11.36 -11.64
N LEU A 28 -12.86 10.27 -12.36
CA LEU A 28 -12.28 8.95 -12.05
C LEU A 28 -10.76 8.95 -12.17
N VAL A 29 -10.20 9.57 -13.22
CA VAL A 29 -8.75 9.67 -13.39
C VAL A 29 -8.13 10.48 -12.25
N VAL A 30 -8.72 11.62 -11.86
CA VAL A 30 -8.24 12.41 -10.72
C VAL A 30 -8.31 11.60 -9.43
N PHE A 31 -9.40 10.87 -9.19
CA PHE A 31 -9.55 10.05 -8.00
C PHE A 31 -8.51 8.93 -7.92
N VAL A 32 -8.23 8.26 -9.06
CA VAL A 32 -7.20 7.22 -9.15
C VAL A 32 -5.81 7.82 -8.92
N LEU A 33 -5.50 8.97 -9.51
CA LEU A 33 -4.23 9.66 -9.28
C LEU A 33 -4.07 10.09 -7.82
N LEU A 34 -5.13 10.59 -7.20
CA LEU A 34 -5.13 11.01 -5.80
C LEU A 34 -4.97 9.81 -4.86
N ALA A 35 -5.65 8.69 -5.13
CA ALA A 35 -5.47 7.43 -4.40
C ALA A 35 -4.04 6.91 -4.55
N ALA A 36 -3.48 6.88 -5.77
CA ALA A 36 -2.10 6.48 -6.01
C ALA A 36 -1.10 7.40 -5.30
N TRP A 37 -1.36 8.71 -5.28
CA TRP A 37 -0.55 9.67 -4.54
C TRP A 37 -0.64 9.43 -3.03
N LEU A 38 -1.83 9.18 -2.49
CA LEU A 38 -2.04 8.92 -1.06
C LEU A 38 -1.35 7.62 -0.63
N VAL A 39 -1.49 6.56 -1.43
CA VAL A 39 -0.80 5.28 -1.22
C VAL A 39 0.70 5.46 -1.31
N GLY A 40 1.21 6.18 -2.30
CA GLY A 40 2.64 6.49 -2.42
C GLY A 40 3.17 7.32 -1.25
N TRP A 41 2.40 8.31 -0.79
CA TRP A 41 2.73 9.12 0.38
C TRP A 41 2.74 8.27 1.65
N TRP A 42 1.75 7.39 1.81
CA TRP A 42 1.68 6.42 2.91
C TRP A 42 2.91 5.51 2.87
N VAL A 43 3.18 4.82 1.77
CA VAL A 43 4.37 3.96 1.64
C VAL A 43 5.67 4.70 1.96
N ARG A 44 5.84 5.94 1.48
CA ARG A 44 7.03 6.77 1.82
C ARG A 44 7.09 7.11 3.30
N ARG A 45 5.97 7.50 3.90
CA ARG A 45 5.87 7.86 5.33
C ARG A 45 6.24 6.68 6.23
N TRP A 46 5.94 5.46 5.79
CA TRP A 46 6.21 4.22 6.52
C TRP A 46 7.61 3.63 6.23
N ARG A 47 8.16 3.78 5.01
CA ARG A 47 9.55 3.40 4.71
C ARG A 47 10.59 4.20 5.51
N HIS A 48 10.34 5.49 5.71
CA HIS A 48 11.31 6.40 6.32
C HIS A 48 11.72 6.03 7.77
N PRO A 49 10.81 5.67 8.68
CA PRO A 49 11.16 5.23 10.03
C PRO A 49 11.77 3.82 10.07
N LEU A 50 11.38 2.89 9.20
CA LEU A 50 12.02 1.57 9.10
C LEU A 50 13.50 1.69 8.73
N GLN A 51 13.82 2.57 7.77
CA GLN A 51 15.21 2.85 7.39
C GLN A 51 16.01 3.52 8.50
N ARG A 52 15.38 4.35 9.34
CA ARG A 52 16.03 4.94 10.52
C ARG A 52 16.32 3.87 11.57
N LEU A 53 15.36 2.98 11.82
CA LEU A 53 15.52 1.86 12.75
C LEU A 53 16.68 0.93 12.34
N ALA A 54 16.77 0.59 11.06
CA ALA A 54 17.87 -0.21 10.52
C ALA A 54 19.22 0.50 10.68
N ARG A 55 19.28 1.80 10.37
CA ARG A 55 20.51 2.60 10.57
C ARG A 55 20.93 2.73 12.03
N ASP A 56 19.98 2.89 12.94
CA ASP A 56 20.27 3.00 14.37
C ASP A 56 20.75 1.66 14.97
N LEU A 57 20.27 0.54 14.41
CA LEU A 57 20.75 -0.81 14.71
C LEU A 57 22.19 -1.01 14.19
N ASP A 58 22.45 -0.68 12.93
CA ASP A 58 23.79 -0.80 12.31
C ASP A 58 24.82 0.10 13.00
N ALA A 59 24.41 1.29 13.44
CA ALA A 59 25.26 2.20 14.19
C ALA A 59 25.48 1.79 15.66
N GLY A 60 24.88 0.68 16.12
CA GLY A 60 24.96 0.21 17.50
C GLY A 60 24.38 1.17 18.54
N ARG A 61 23.58 2.17 18.11
CA ARG A 61 22.98 3.17 19.01
C ARG A 61 21.80 2.63 19.80
N LEU A 62 21.13 1.59 19.28
CA LEU A 62 20.00 0.95 19.93
C LEU A 62 20.28 -0.54 20.13
N PRO A 63 19.93 -1.10 21.31
CA PRO A 63 20.04 -2.53 21.51
C PRO A 63 19.05 -3.25 20.56
N PRO A 64 19.45 -4.40 19.98
CA PRO A 64 18.64 -5.13 18.98
C PRO A 64 17.22 -5.45 19.45
N ARG A 65 17.06 -5.61 20.76
CA ARG A 65 15.78 -5.90 21.42
C ARG A 65 14.79 -4.73 21.37
N GLU A 66 15.29 -3.50 21.51
CA GLU A 66 14.49 -2.27 21.41
C GLU A 66 13.96 -2.09 19.99
N VAL A 67 14.82 -2.41 19.01
CA VAL A 67 14.49 -2.37 17.58
C VAL A 67 13.41 -3.40 17.28
N ALA A 68 13.56 -4.64 17.74
CA ALA A 68 12.51 -5.66 17.64
C ALA A 68 11.20 -5.17 18.30
N HIS A 69 11.25 -4.52 19.46
CA HIS A 69 10.02 -4.07 20.11
C HIS A 69 9.29 -2.98 19.32
N ARG A 70 10.03 -2.03 18.74
CA ARG A 70 9.48 -1.00 17.84
C ARG A 70 8.97 -1.60 16.54
N LEU A 71 9.65 -2.62 16.00
CA LEU A 71 9.18 -3.37 14.84
C LEU A 71 7.87 -4.11 15.11
N ALA A 72 7.67 -4.64 16.32
CA ALA A 72 6.43 -5.33 16.69
C ALA A 72 5.20 -4.41 16.65
N ALA A 73 5.38 -3.11 16.91
CA ALA A 73 4.33 -2.11 16.79
C ALA A 73 4.02 -1.75 15.32
N TRP A 74 4.92 -2.13 14.40
CA TRP A 74 4.88 -1.79 12.98
C TRP A 74 4.43 -2.95 12.08
N VAL A 75 4.88 -4.16 12.40
CA VAL A 75 4.45 -5.39 11.73
C VAL A 75 3.01 -5.67 12.18
N GLY A 76 2.07 -5.44 11.26
CA GLY A 76 0.65 -5.76 11.44
C GLY A 76 0.36 -7.27 11.48
N ASP A 77 -0.82 -7.67 10.99
CA ASP A 77 -1.40 -9.02 11.11
C ASP A 77 -0.66 -10.16 10.38
N GLU A 78 0.57 -9.94 9.91
CA GLU A 78 1.35 -10.98 9.27
C GLU A 78 1.90 -11.96 10.33
N ALA A 79 1.10 -13.00 10.60
CA ALA A 79 1.30 -13.94 11.69
C ALA A 79 2.64 -14.68 11.65
N SER A 80 3.21 -14.90 10.45
CA SER A 80 4.53 -15.50 10.25
C SER A 80 5.64 -14.60 10.77
N LEU A 81 5.67 -13.34 10.32
CA LEU A 81 6.62 -12.33 10.76
C LEU A 81 6.49 -12.05 12.25
N ARG A 82 5.26 -11.97 12.77
CA ARG A 82 4.99 -11.70 14.18
C ARG A 82 5.54 -12.80 15.11
N ARG A 83 5.44 -14.07 14.70
CA ARG A 83 6.06 -15.20 15.42
C ARG A 83 7.58 -15.13 15.43
N GLU A 84 8.23 -14.84 14.30
CA GLU A 84 9.69 -14.65 14.26
C GLU A 84 10.13 -13.48 15.14
N LEU A 85 9.35 -12.40 15.15
CA LEU A 85 9.59 -11.21 15.97
C LEU A 85 9.43 -11.49 17.48
N ASP A 86 8.40 -12.24 17.87
CA ASP A 86 8.19 -12.65 19.26
C ASP A 86 9.30 -13.60 19.72
N CYS A 87 9.77 -14.52 18.88
CA CYS A 87 10.95 -15.34 19.17
C CYS A 87 12.19 -14.48 19.45
N LEU A 88 12.46 -13.44 18.65
CA LEU A 88 13.57 -12.52 18.87
C LEU A 88 13.39 -11.64 20.12
N ARG A 89 12.15 -11.26 20.44
CA ARG A 89 11.81 -10.43 21.60
C ARG A 89 11.98 -11.17 22.92
N PHE A 90 11.53 -12.43 22.97
CA PHE A 90 11.48 -13.24 24.18
C PHE A 90 12.69 -14.17 24.37
N GLN A 91 13.66 -14.17 23.45
CA GLN A 91 14.91 -14.92 23.63
C GLN A 91 15.70 -14.44 24.87
N ARG A 92 16.24 -15.38 25.66
CA ARG A 92 17.00 -15.05 26.88
C ARG A 92 18.33 -14.35 26.61
N GLN A 93 18.94 -14.61 25.44
CA GLN A 93 20.16 -13.95 25.00
C GLN A 93 19.80 -12.78 24.07
N ALA A 94 20.61 -11.71 24.08
CA ALA A 94 20.40 -10.58 23.18
C ALA A 94 20.54 -11.07 21.73
N PRO A 95 19.51 -10.89 20.88
CA PRO A 95 19.57 -11.38 19.51
C PRO A 95 20.68 -10.64 18.74
N PRO A 96 21.42 -11.33 17.87
CA PRO A 96 22.46 -10.70 17.07
C PRO A 96 21.82 -9.66 16.13
N PRO A 97 22.50 -8.50 15.94
CA PRO A 97 21.95 -7.42 15.12
C PRO A 97 21.67 -7.85 13.67
N THR A 98 22.43 -8.80 13.14
CA THR A 98 22.23 -9.35 11.80
C THR A 98 20.85 -10.00 11.62
N SER A 99 20.34 -10.72 12.62
CA SER A 99 19.01 -11.36 12.55
C SER A 99 17.87 -10.33 12.55
N VAL A 100 18.02 -9.23 13.29
CA VAL A 100 17.01 -8.15 13.30
C VAL A 100 17.06 -7.38 11.98
N ALA A 101 18.25 -7.13 11.43
CA ALA A 101 18.40 -6.48 10.13
C ALA A 101 17.82 -7.31 8.97
N GLU A 102 18.00 -8.63 9.01
CA GLU A 102 17.43 -9.55 8.02
C GLU A 102 15.89 -9.57 8.06
N LEU A 103 15.31 -9.53 9.27
CA LEU A 103 13.86 -9.42 9.46
C LEU A 103 13.32 -8.10 8.87
N ILE A 104 14.00 -6.97 9.14
CA ILE A 104 13.65 -5.67 8.55
C ILE A 104 13.71 -5.73 7.03
N ARG A 105 14.75 -6.36 6.47
CA ARG A 105 14.91 -6.50 5.01
C ARG A 105 13.78 -7.32 4.41
N ARG A 106 13.35 -8.43 5.04
CA ARG A 106 12.19 -9.22 4.58
C ARG A 106 10.92 -8.38 4.60
N ILE A 107 10.64 -7.66 5.68
CA ILE A 107 9.46 -6.79 5.78
C ILE A 107 9.45 -5.71 4.71
N THR A 108 10.63 -5.13 4.40
CA THR A 108 10.76 -4.08 3.39
C THR A 108 10.65 -4.61 1.96
N HIS A 109 10.85 -5.91 1.73
CA HIS A 109 10.85 -6.54 0.40
C HIS A 109 9.55 -7.31 0.08
N VAL A 110 8.75 -7.61 1.11
CA VAL A 110 7.42 -8.24 0.98
C VAL A 110 6.31 -7.18 0.76
N GLN A 111 6.56 -5.92 1.08
CA GLN A 111 5.68 -4.78 0.78
C GLN A 111 5.96 -4.13 -0.58
#